data_AF-A0A3G6JZB0-F1
#
_entry.id   AF-A0A3G6JZB0-F1
#
_cell.length_a   1.000
_cell.length_b   1.000
_cell.length_c   1.000
_cell.angle_alpha   90.00
_cell.angle_beta   90.00
_cell.angle_gamma   90.00
#
_symmetry.space_group_name_H-M   'P 1'
#
loop_
_entity.id
_entity.type
_entity.pdbx_description
1 polymer ?
#
loop_
_entity_poly.entity_id
_entity_poly.type
_entity_poly.pdbx_seq_one_letter_code
_entity_poly.pdbx_strand_id
1 'polypeptide(L)' 'MDIPLTFLTDDILREMDISQNNYFLLNKENARDGRNHYFHFEVSLLDSKTLVRQYRYLGND' A
#
# COMPACT_ATOMS: atom_id res chain seq x y z
N MET A 1 20.32 -1.07 4.85
CA MET A 1 20.24 -1.06 3.39
C MET A 1 19.28 0.05 3.01
N ASP A 2 19.71 1.01 2.21
CA ASP A 2 18.84 2.02 1.61
C ASP A 2 18.19 1.41 0.37
N ILE A 3 17.10 0.66 0.56
CA ILE A 3 16.25 0.23 -0.54
C ILE A 3 15.70 1.52 -1.17
N PRO A 4 15.87 1.75 -2.48
CA PRO A 4 15.37 2.96 -3.10
C PRO A 4 13.86 3.07 -2.89
N LEU A 5 13.39 4.25 -2.48
CA LEU A 5 11.99 4.53 -2.14
C LEU A 5 11.01 4.07 -3.23
N THR A 6 11.45 4.14 -4.49
CA THR A 6 10.70 3.69 -5.66
C THR A 6 10.27 2.22 -5.58
N PHE A 7 11.14 1.33 -5.12
CA PHE A 7 10.81 -0.10 -4.98
C PHE A 7 9.70 -0.31 -3.95
N LEU A 8 9.75 0.40 -2.83
CA LEU A 8 8.73 0.29 -1.79
C LEU A 8 7.37 0.81 -2.28
N THR A 9 7.35 1.95 -2.96
CA THR A 9 6.10 2.47 -3.55
C THR A 9 5.53 1.57 -4.63
N ASP A 10 6.37 0.96 -5.45
CA ASP A 10 5.93 0.02 -6.51
C ASP A 10 5.37 -1.26 -5.89
N ASP A 11 6.01 -1.81 -4.87
CA ASP A 11 5.54 -3.02 -4.17
C ASP A 11 4.20 -2.76 -3.47
N ILE A 12 4.04 -1.59 -2.82
CA ILE A 12 2.75 -1.20 -2.22
C ILE A 12 1.67 -1.10 -3.30
N LEU A 13 1.91 -0.35 -4.38
CA LEU A 13 0.91 -0.15 -5.43
C LEU A 13 0.55 -1.47 -6.13
N ARG A 14 1.55 -2.32 -6.39
CA ARG A 14 1.35 -3.64 -6.98
C ARG A 14 0.51 -4.54 -6.09
N GLU A 15 0.80 -4.60 -4.79
CA GLU A 15 0.05 -5.44 -3.86
C GLU A 15 -1.40 -4.95 -3.70
N MET A 16 -1.60 -3.63 -3.64
CA MET A 16 -2.93 -3.01 -3.58
C MET A 16 -3.74 -3.30 -4.85
N ASP A 17 -3.10 -3.30 -6.02
CA ASP A 17 -3.75 -3.65 -7.30
C ASP A 17 -4.04 -5.15 -7.42
N ILE A 18 -3.14 -6.03 -6.98
CA ILE A 18 -3.39 -7.49 -7.04
C ILE A 18 -4.48 -7.90 -6.04
N SER A 19 -4.38 -7.44 -4.79
CA SER A 19 -5.28 -7.85 -3.71
C SER A 19 -6.64 -7.17 -3.78
N GLN A 20 -6.72 -6.00 -4.43
CA GLN A 20 -7.90 -5.14 -4.45
C GLN A 20 -8.36 -4.71 -3.03
N ASN A 21 -7.50 -4.89 -2.03
CA ASN A 21 -7.75 -4.44 -0.67
C ASN A 21 -7.42 -2.96 -0.53
N ASN A 22 -7.95 -2.35 0.53
CA ASN A 22 -7.69 -0.97 0.89
C ASN A 22 -6.59 -0.84 1.95
N TYR A 23 -5.76 -1.86 2.14
CA TYR A 23 -4.64 -1.84 3.06
C TYR A 23 -3.43 -2.61 2.52
N PHE A 24 -2.24 -2.15 2.89
CA PHE A 24 -0.98 -2.86 2.67
C PHE A 24 -0.52 -3.50 3.98
N LEU A 25 -0.20 -4.81 3.93
CA LEU A 25 0.32 -5.54 5.08
C LEU A 25 1.85 -5.63 4.98
N LEU A 26 2.55 -4.97 5.90
CA LEU A 26 3.93 -5.31 6.19
C LEU A 26 3.93 -6.44 7.22
N ASN A 27 4.16 -7.67 6.75
CA ASN A 27 4.19 -8.83 7.63
C ASN A 27 5.35 -8.76 8.63
N LYS A 28 5.22 -9.47 9.75
CA LYS A 28 6.20 -9.54 10.84
C LYS A 28 7.58 -10.02 10.39
N GLU A 29 7.66 -10.82 9.34
CA GLU A 29 8.91 -11.34 8.79
C GLU A 29 9.72 -10.22 8.12
N ASN A 30 9.03 -9.25 7.52
CA ASN A 30 9.61 -8.08 6.85
C ASN A 30 9.71 -6.87 7.78
N ALA A 31 8.92 -6.82 8.87
CA ALA A 31 8.94 -5.73 9.84
C ALA A 31 10.10 -5.86 10.83
N ARG A 32 10.79 -4.75 11.09
CA ARG A 32 11.96 -4.73 11.98
C ARG A 32 11.61 -5.05 13.44
N ASP A 33 10.40 -4.74 13.87
CA ASP A 33 9.91 -5.00 15.23
C ASP A 33 9.24 -6.38 15.39
N GLY A 34 9.22 -7.18 14.32
CA GLY A 34 8.63 -8.52 14.34
C GLY A 34 7.10 -8.51 14.51
N ARG A 35 6.42 -7.44 14.08
CA ARG A 35 4.96 -7.30 14.16
C ARG A 35 4.35 -7.08 12.79
N ASN A 36 3.09 -7.47 12.64
CA ASN A 36 2.33 -7.11 11.45
C ASN A 36 1.93 -5.64 11.56
N HIS A 37 2.16 -4.87 10.49
CA HIS A 37 1.70 -3.48 10.38
C HIS A 37 0.72 -3.38 9.22
N TYR A 38 -0.43 -2.75 9.49
CA TYR A 38 -1.47 -2.52 8.51
C TYR A 38 -1.47 -1.05 8.15
N PHE A 39 -1.22 -0.74 6.88
CA PHE A 39 -1.25 0.62 6.35
C PHE A 39 -2.55 0.79 5.58
N HIS A 40 -3.47 1.61 6.08
CA HIS A 40 -4.81 1.76 5.50
C HIS A 40 -4.89 2.90 4.51
N PHE A 41 -5.71 2.73 3.48
CA PHE A 41 -5.93 3.68 2.42
C PHE A 41 -7.42 3.86 2.15
N GLU A 42 -7.83 5.08 1.85
CA GLU A 42 -9.06 5.34 1.12
C GLU A 42 -8.79 5.15 -0.37
N VAL A 43 -9.65 4.38 -1.04
CA VAL A 43 -9.53 4.10 -2.48
C VAL A 43 -10.66 4.79 -3.21
N SER A 44 -10.33 5.62 -4.19
CA SER A 44 -11.30 6.33 -5.02
C SER A 44 -10.93 6.22 -6.50
N LEU A 45 -11.94 6.36 -7.37
CA LEU A 45 -11.74 6.55 -8.80
C LEU A 45 -11.74 8.05 -9.09
N LEU A 46 -10.72 8.54 -9.78
CA LEU A 46 -10.58 9.98 -10.04
C LEU A 46 -11.69 10.50 -10.97
N ASP A 47 -12.05 9.71 -11.98
CA ASP A 47 -13.19 9.91 -12.88
C ASP A 47 -13.62 8.51 -13.38
N SER A 48 -14.93 8.27 -13.53
CA SER A 48 -15.46 7.01 -14.09
C SER A 48 -15.00 6.74 -15.53
N LYS A 49 -14.55 7.76 -16.24
CA LYS A 49 -13.95 7.66 -17.58
C LYS A 49 -12.47 7.30 -17.55
N THR A 50 -11.81 7.47 -16.41
CA THR A 50 -10.40 7.14 -16.23
C THR A 50 -10.27 5.83 -15.48
N LEU A 51 -9.38 4.94 -15.92
CA LEU A 51 -9.03 3.73 -15.18
C LEU A 51 -8.01 4.01 -14.06
N VAL A 52 -7.95 5.26 -13.57
CA VAL A 52 -7.00 5.71 -12.57
C VAL A 52 -7.63 5.56 -11.18
N ARG A 53 -7.01 4.70 -10.36
CA ARG A 53 -7.33 4.60 -8.93
C ARG A 53 -6.40 5.49 -8.12
N GLN A 54 -6.99 6.22 -7.20
CA GLN A 54 -6.28 7.03 -6.23
C GLN A 54 -6.33 6.32 -4.87
N TYR A 55 -5.17 6.23 -4.23
CA TYR A 55 -5.00 5.69 -2.88
C TYR A 55 -4.56 6.82 -1.95
N ARG A 56 -5.40 7.17 -0.97
CA ARG A 56 -5.08 8.20 0.03
C ARG A 56 -4.78 7.51 1.36
N TYR A 57 -3.55 7.66 1.83
CA TYR A 57 -3.10 7.06 3.09
C TYR A 57 -3.87 7.65 4.29
N LEU A 58 -4.38 6.77 5.16
CA LEU A 58 -5.18 7.13 6.33
C LEU A 58 -4.40 7.01 7.65
N GLY A 59 -3.30 6.26 7.66
CA GLY A 59 -2.54 5.94 8.86
C GLY A 59 -2.24 4.45 8.98
N ASN A 60 -1.48 4.08 10.01
CA ASN A 60 -1.24 2.70 10.43
C ASN A 60 -1.69 2.51 11.88
N ASP A 61 -2.10 1.27 12.20
CA ASP A 61 -2.40 0.82 13.56
C ASP A 61 -1.12 0.35 14.29
#